data_AF-A0A2K8PT34-F1
#
_entry.id   AF-A0A2K8PT34-F1
#
_cell.length_a   1.000
_cell.length_b   1.000
_cell.length_c   1.000
_cell.angle_alpha   90.00
_cell.angle_beta   90.00
_cell.angle_gamma   90.00
#
_symmetry.space_group_name_H-M   'P 1'
#
loop_
_entity.id
_entity.type
_entity.pdbx_description
1 polymer ?
#
loop_
_entity_poly.entity_id
_entity_poly.type
_entity_poly.pdbx_seq_one_letter_code
_entity_poly.pdbx_strand_id
1 'polypeptide(L)'
;MIQNDSSGYRIGEADRDCRWAVLTSDGEQIGRIFRWHGAWFALPAGATDATRQGDGGDGSESAARYLFAEYQAGRITPQPETPSQPQARDDAVPLLHPGMRDNDRTRSAARTAVAGLDAYRWAPLAGYPGSDNPWPVRCQLCGWEGNRYWSHLRGRNGNPPSPYRHPGCIDADKVRAVIPAYTRSPQN
;
A
#
# COMPACT_ATOMS: atom_id res chain seq x y z
N MET A 1 1.95 13.89 9.36
CA MET A 1 2.17 14.11 10.80
C MET A 1 3.12 13.00 11.21
N ILE A 2 4.43 13.28 11.21
CA ILE A 2 5.47 12.30 11.52
C ILE A 2 5.44 12.17 13.05
N GLN A 3 4.91 11.07 13.55
CA GLN A 3 5.06 10.77 14.98
C GLN A 3 6.52 10.38 15.19
N ASN A 4 7.31 11.33 15.69
CA ASN A 4 8.61 11.04 16.30
C ASN A 4 8.32 10.30 17.60
N ASP A 5 8.30 8.97 17.53
CA ASP A 5 8.28 8.14 18.72
C ASP A 5 9.72 7.87 19.19
N SER A 6 9.90 7.84 20.51
CA SER A 6 11.14 7.61 21.25
C SER A 6 11.76 6.21 21.08
N SER A 7 11.35 5.48 20.05
CA SER A 7 11.48 4.02 19.92
C SER A 7 12.83 3.55 19.36
N GLY A 8 13.79 4.44 19.10
CA GLY A 8 15.11 4.08 18.56
C GLY A 8 15.11 3.61 17.09
N TYR A 9 13.93 3.56 16.47
CA TYR A 9 13.71 3.28 15.04
C TYR A 9 12.66 4.22 14.44
N ARG A 10 12.60 4.24 13.10
CA ARG A 10 11.54 4.88 12.32
C ARG A 10 11.03 3.95 11.23
N ILE A 11 9.74 4.06 10.90
CA ILE A 11 9.16 3.42 9.72
C ILE A 11 9.34 4.38 8.53
N GLY A 12 10.05 3.92 7.50
CA GLY A 12 10.34 4.64 6.28
C GLY A 12 9.16 4.66 5.30
N GLU A 13 9.44 5.04 4.06
CA GLU A 13 8.44 5.01 3.00
C GLU A 13 8.14 3.58 2.53
N ALA A 14 6.94 3.37 1.99
CA ALA A 14 6.58 2.10 1.38
C ALA A 14 7.25 1.95 0.01
N ASP A 15 7.74 0.75 -0.28
CA ASP A 15 8.05 0.35 -1.65
C ASP A 15 6.77 0.10 -2.49
N ARG A 16 6.97 -0.20 -3.77
CA ARG A 16 5.86 -0.54 -4.68
C ARG A 16 5.14 -1.83 -4.28
N ASP A 17 5.78 -2.73 -3.55
CA ASP A 17 5.16 -3.93 -3.00
C ASP A 17 4.45 -3.66 -1.66
N CYS A 18 4.29 -2.38 -1.28
CA CYS A 18 3.71 -1.95 -0.02
C CYS A 18 4.45 -2.54 1.19
N ARG A 19 5.78 -2.54 1.14
CA ARG A 19 6.64 -2.89 2.26
C ARG A 19 7.36 -1.65 2.75
N TRP A 20 7.25 -1.36 4.04
CA TRP A 20 7.87 -0.22 4.67
C TRP A 20 9.20 -0.62 5.30
N ALA A 21 10.27 0.11 5.01
CA ALA A 21 11.54 -0.12 5.66
C ALA A 21 11.45 0.25 7.15
N VAL A 22 12.08 -0.55 8.02
CA VAL A 22 12.28 -0.18 9.43
C VAL A 22 13.75 0.17 9.58
N LEU A 23 14.00 1.38 10.05
CA LEU A 23 15.30 2.03 10.00
C LEU A 23 15.74 2.41 11.41
N THR A 24 17.01 2.23 11.73
CA THR A 24 17.62 2.68 13.00
C THR A 24 17.71 4.21 13.04
N SER A 25 18.09 4.76 14.20
CA SER A 25 18.44 6.18 14.34
C SER A 25 19.50 6.65 13.35
N ASP A 26 20.42 5.74 12.99
CA ASP A 26 21.55 6.02 12.11
C ASP A 26 21.17 5.88 10.62
N GLY A 27 19.92 5.54 10.33
CA GLY A 27 19.37 5.41 8.98
C GLY A 27 19.61 4.05 8.33
N GLU A 28 20.19 3.08 9.05
CA GLU A 28 20.38 1.72 8.53
C GLU A 28 19.09 0.90 8.62
N GLN A 29 18.88 0.04 7.62
CA GLN A 29 17.73 -0.83 7.52
C GLN A 29 17.92 -2.13 8.31
N ILE A 30 16.98 -2.41 9.22
CA ILE A 30 16.92 -3.68 9.98
C ILE A 30 15.86 -4.64 9.44
N GLY A 31 15.05 -4.21 8.48
CA GLY A 31 14.13 -5.07 7.77
C GLY A 31 13.03 -4.31 7.06
N ARG A 32 11.98 -5.03 6.67
CA ARG A 32 10.76 -4.47 6.09
C ARG A 32 9.54 -5.04 6.80
N ILE A 33 8.51 -4.21 6.95
CA ILE A 33 7.20 -4.65 7.41
C ILE A 33 6.20 -4.52 6.27
N PHE A 34 5.20 -5.39 6.22
CA PHE A 34 4.14 -5.29 5.22
C PHE A 34 2.84 -5.88 5.74
N ARG A 35 1.73 -5.45 5.14
CA ARG A 35 0.40 -5.95 5.44
C ARG A 35 -0.06 -6.91 4.35
N TRP A 36 -0.55 -8.08 4.75
CA TRP A 36 -1.14 -9.06 3.85
C TRP A 36 -2.38 -9.71 4.48
N HIS A 37 -3.54 -9.50 3.87
CA HIS A 37 -4.84 -10.09 4.23
C HIS A 37 -5.19 -10.02 5.73
N GLY A 38 -5.12 -8.83 6.33
CA GLY A 38 -5.48 -8.60 7.72
C GLY A 38 -4.29 -8.59 8.67
N ALA A 39 -3.23 -9.29 8.31
CA ALA A 39 -2.06 -9.50 9.15
C ALA A 39 -0.88 -8.62 8.76
N TRP A 40 -0.05 -8.31 9.74
CA TRP A 40 1.25 -7.66 9.58
C TRP A 40 2.37 -8.67 9.70
N PHE A 41 3.36 -8.49 8.84
CA PHE A 41 4.53 -9.35 8.73
C PHE A 41 5.80 -8.51 8.86
N ALA A 42 6.82 -9.11 9.45
CA ALA A 42 8.17 -8.56 9.53
C ALA A 42 9.14 -9.46 8.77
N LEU A 43 9.88 -8.88 7.85
CA LEU A 43 10.95 -9.50 7.08
C LEU A 43 12.28 -8.90 7.54
N PRO A 44 13.08 -9.63 8.36
CA PRO A 44 14.40 -9.17 8.80
C PRO A 44 15.34 -8.86 7.64
N ALA A 45 16.25 -7.89 7.81
CA ALA A 45 17.28 -7.61 6.83
C ALA A 45 18.14 -8.87 6.56
N GLY A 46 18.36 -9.20 5.29
CA GLY A 46 19.05 -10.41 4.86
C GLY A 46 18.25 -11.72 4.94
N ALA A 47 17.03 -11.71 5.48
CA ALA A 47 16.17 -12.89 5.50
C ALA A 47 15.28 -12.99 4.24
N THR A 48 14.85 -14.22 3.94
CA THR A 48 13.86 -14.50 2.87
C THR A 48 12.46 -14.70 3.41
N ASP A 49 12.34 -15.16 4.66
CA ASP A 49 11.07 -15.52 5.27
C ASP A 49 10.56 -14.40 6.19
N ALA A 50 9.28 -14.10 6.05
CA ALA A 50 8.61 -13.11 6.87
C ALA A 50 7.85 -13.78 8.03
N THR A 51 7.96 -13.19 9.21
CA THR A 51 7.26 -13.66 10.42
C THR A 51 6.00 -12.84 10.63
N ARG A 52 4.87 -13.50 10.88
CA ARG A 52 3.60 -12.83 11.22
C ARG A 52 3.67 -12.23 12.63
N GLN A 53 3.31 -10.95 12.77
CA GLN A 53 3.45 -10.19 14.02
C GLN A 53 2.12 -9.71 14.63
N GLY A 54 0.99 -9.93 13.95
CA GLY A 54 -0.34 -9.61 14.47
C GLY A 54 -1.34 -9.25 13.38
N ASP A 55 -2.56 -8.87 13.79
CA ASP A 55 -3.64 -8.40 12.92
C ASP A 55 -3.98 -6.93 13.22
N GLY A 56 -4.65 -6.25 12.28
CA GLY A 56 -5.31 -4.96 12.53
C GLY A 56 -4.43 -3.72 12.37
N GLY A 57 -4.90 -2.59 12.94
CA GLY A 57 -4.30 -1.26 12.72
C GLY A 57 -2.92 -1.06 13.38
N ASP A 58 -2.76 -1.57 14.60
CA ASP A 58 -1.53 -1.39 15.39
C ASP A 58 -0.42 -2.41 15.02
N GLY A 59 -0.71 -3.32 14.09
CA GLY A 59 0.22 -4.37 13.71
C GLY A 59 1.47 -3.86 12.98
N SER A 60 1.44 -2.66 12.39
CA SER A 60 2.62 -2.02 11.80
C SER A 60 3.69 -1.73 12.86
N GLU A 61 3.27 -1.13 13.97
CA GLU A 61 4.14 -0.82 15.10
C GLU A 61 4.64 -2.08 15.79
N SER A 62 3.76 -3.08 15.99
CA SER A 62 4.16 -4.38 16.54
C SER A 62 5.24 -5.05 15.68
N ALA A 63 5.08 -5.02 14.35
CA ALA A 63 6.04 -5.60 13.42
C ALA A 63 7.38 -4.85 13.40
N ALA A 64 7.34 -3.51 13.49
CA ALA A 64 8.55 -2.69 13.57
C ALA A 64 9.30 -2.93 14.89
N ARG A 65 8.58 -2.98 16.01
CA ARG A 65 9.13 -3.27 17.32
C ARG A 65 9.77 -4.65 17.40
N TYR A 66 9.18 -5.65 16.75
CA TYR A 66 9.78 -6.97 16.63
C TYR A 66 11.15 -6.90 15.94
N LEU A 67 11.24 -6.26 14.77
CA LEU A 67 12.52 -6.11 14.05
C LEU A 67 13.56 -5.39 14.91
N PHE A 68 13.15 -4.34 15.63
CA PHE A 68 14.06 -3.62 16.51
C PHE A 68 14.56 -4.48 17.68
N ALA A 69 13.69 -5.29 18.29
CA ALA A 69 14.08 -6.21 19.36
C ALA A 69 15.06 -7.29 18.86
N GLU A 70 14.85 -7.83 17.66
CA GLU A 70 15.76 -8.79 17.02
C GLU A 70 17.12 -8.16 16.70
N TYR A 71 17.13 -6.90 16.24
CA TYR A 71 18.35 -6.11 16.06
C TYR A 71 19.10 -5.88 17.37
N GLN A 72 18.42 -5.42 18.43
CA GLN A 72 19.04 -5.23 19.75
C GLN A 72 19.62 -6.52 20.32
N ALA A 73 19.02 -7.66 20.00
CA ALA A 73 19.53 -8.96 20.40
C ALA A 73 20.67 -9.49 19.51
N GLY A 74 21.14 -8.70 18.54
CA GLY A 74 22.24 -9.05 17.64
C GLY A 74 21.89 -10.10 16.58
N ARG A 75 20.60 -10.39 16.36
CA ARG A 75 20.14 -11.39 15.38
C ARG A 75 19.94 -10.82 13.98
N ILE A 76 19.86 -9.50 13.86
CA ILE A 76 19.78 -8.78 12.59
C ILE A 76 21.05 -7.95 12.43
N THR A 77 21.72 -8.12 11.30
CA THR A 77 22.77 -7.20 10.87
C THR A 77 22.13 -6.08 10.05
N PRO A 78 22.24 -4.80 10.47
CA PRO A 78 21.73 -3.69 9.68
C PRO A 78 22.37 -3.65 8.30
N GLN A 79 21.60 -3.19 7.32
CA GLN A 79 22.03 -3.02 5.95
C GLN A 79 21.79 -1.57 5.52
N PRO A 80 22.56 -1.03 4.56
CA PRO A 80 22.22 0.25 3.95
C PRO A 80 20.77 0.21 3.44
N GLU A 81 20.00 1.28 3.70
CA GLU A 81 18.64 1.39 3.17
C GLU A 81 18.69 1.20 1.66
N THR A 82 18.06 0.13 1.17
CA THR A 82 17.97 -0.11 -0.26
C THR A 82 16.74 0.61 -0.78
N PRO A 83 16.91 1.71 -1.55
CA PRO A 83 15.77 2.40 -2.12
C PRO A 83 15.05 1.44 -3.06
N SER A 84 13.72 1.46 -3.00
CA SER A 84 12.87 0.73 -3.93
C SER A 84 13.23 1.15 -5.35
N GLN A 85 13.89 0.28 -6.11
CA GLN A 85 14.27 0.60 -7.48
C GLN A 85 12.98 0.88 -8.29
N PRO A 86 12.92 1.96 -9.07
CA PRO A 86 11.82 2.15 -10.00
C PRO A 86 11.91 1.04 -11.06
N GLN A 87 11.06 0.01 -10.95
CA GLN A 87 10.82 -0.90 -12.07
C GLN A 87 10.40 -0.05 -13.28
N ALA A 88 10.98 -0.38 -14.45
CA ALA A 88 10.73 0.29 -15.70
C ALA A 88 9.22 0.39 -15.96
N ARG A 89 8.77 1.56 -16.43
CA ARG A 89 7.35 1.91 -16.58
C ARG A 89 6.65 1.14 -17.72
N ASP A 90 7.40 0.34 -18.48
CA ASP A 90 7.00 -0.19 -19.78
C ASP A 90 6.46 -1.63 -19.72
N ASP A 91 6.60 -2.32 -18.59
CA ASP A 91 5.99 -3.64 -18.43
C ASP A 91 4.50 -3.49 -18.11
N ALA A 92 3.66 -4.16 -18.88
CA ALA A 92 2.22 -4.20 -18.64
C ALA A 92 1.95 -4.72 -17.22
N VAL A 93 1.29 -3.90 -16.39
CA VAL A 93 0.95 -4.28 -15.01
C VAL A 93 0.12 -5.57 -15.03
N PRO A 94 0.56 -6.64 -14.34
CA PRO A 94 -0.19 -7.90 -14.32
C PRO A 94 -1.55 -7.70 -13.66
N LEU A 95 -2.55 -8.52 -14.01
CA LEU A 95 -3.88 -8.41 -13.42
C LEU A 95 -3.88 -8.66 -11.91
N LEU A 96 -3.09 -9.64 -11.45
CA LEU A 96 -3.01 -10.08 -10.06
C LEU A 96 -1.62 -9.83 -9.49
N HIS A 97 -1.56 -9.46 -8.21
CA HIS A 97 -0.30 -9.49 -7.46
C HIS A 97 0.21 -10.94 -7.36
N PRO A 98 1.53 -11.21 -7.43
CA PRO A 98 2.09 -12.58 -7.39
C PRO A 98 1.65 -13.41 -6.18
N GLY A 99 1.40 -12.76 -5.04
CA GLY A 99 0.91 -13.43 -3.82
C GLY A 99 -0.58 -13.82 -3.85
N MET A 100 -1.34 -13.40 -4.86
CA MET A 100 -2.76 -13.75 -4.97
C MET A 100 -2.95 -15.15 -5.55
N ARG A 101 -3.92 -15.89 -5.01
CA ARG A 101 -4.34 -17.16 -5.60
C ARG A 101 -4.98 -16.92 -6.97
N ASP A 102 -4.39 -17.45 -8.04
CA ASP A 102 -4.96 -17.39 -9.39
C ASP A 102 -6.12 -18.37 -9.54
N ASN A 103 -7.34 -17.85 -9.53
CA ASN A 103 -8.58 -18.57 -9.80
C ASN A 103 -9.64 -17.58 -10.33
N ASP A 104 -10.72 -18.09 -10.91
CA ASP A 104 -11.74 -17.28 -11.57
C ASP A 104 -12.37 -16.22 -10.66
N ARG A 105 -12.64 -16.57 -9.40
CA ARG A 105 -13.17 -15.63 -8.41
C ARG A 105 -12.20 -14.48 -8.18
N THR A 106 -10.92 -14.78 -7.98
CA THR A 106 -9.87 -13.77 -7.78
C THR A 106 -9.71 -12.88 -9.01
N ARG A 107 -9.67 -13.47 -10.21
CA ARG A 107 -9.55 -12.73 -11.48
C ARG A 107 -10.76 -11.83 -11.73
N SER A 108 -11.97 -12.32 -11.47
CA SER A 108 -13.20 -11.53 -11.59
C SER A 108 -13.20 -10.32 -10.65
N ALA A 109 -12.80 -10.53 -9.39
CA ALA A 109 -12.63 -9.45 -8.42
C ALA A 109 -11.57 -8.42 -8.87
N ALA A 110 -10.45 -8.89 -9.43
CA ALA A 110 -9.39 -8.02 -9.95
C ALA A 110 -9.87 -7.18 -11.14
N ARG A 111 -10.58 -7.77 -12.10
CA ARG A 111 -11.15 -7.03 -13.23
C ARG A 111 -12.13 -5.95 -12.76
N THR A 112 -12.98 -6.27 -11.79
CA THR A 112 -13.88 -5.31 -11.16
C THR A 112 -13.11 -4.16 -10.52
N ALA A 113 -12.03 -4.48 -9.79
CA ALA A 113 -11.19 -3.50 -9.13
C ALA A 113 -10.46 -2.58 -10.11
N VAL A 114 -9.87 -3.14 -11.19
CA VAL A 114 -9.20 -2.38 -12.25
C VAL A 114 -10.17 -1.45 -12.98
N ALA A 115 -11.36 -1.95 -13.35
CA ALA A 115 -12.40 -1.11 -13.97
C ALA A 115 -12.83 0.04 -13.05
N GLY A 116 -12.89 -0.20 -11.74
CA GLY A 116 -13.17 0.84 -10.76
C GLY A 116 -12.04 1.86 -10.59
N LEU A 117 -10.78 1.43 -10.61
CA LEU A 117 -9.65 2.37 -10.63
C LEU A 117 -9.73 3.30 -11.84
N ASP A 118 -9.97 2.74 -13.03
CA ASP A 118 -10.13 3.51 -14.27
C ASP A 118 -11.29 4.51 -14.18
N ALA A 119 -12.46 4.05 -13.74
CA ALA A 119 -13.65 4.89 -13.56
C ALA A 119 -13.41 6.10 -12.62
N TYR A 120 -12.52 5.94 -11.63
CA TYR A 120 -12.14 6.99 -10.68
C TYR A 120 -10.74 7.57 -10.93
N ARG A 121 -10.18 7.41 -12.13
CA ARG A 121 -8.93 8.02 -12.60
C ARG A 121 -7.70 7.69 -11.75
N TRP A 122 -7.61 6.43 -11.32
CA TRP A 122 -6.42 5.84 -10.70
C TRP A 122 -5.77 4.86 -11.68
N ALA A 123 -4.45 4.89 -11.78
CA ALA A 123 -3.69 3.89 -12.53
C ALA A 123 -3.02 2.92 -11.55
N PRO A 124 -3.22 1.60 -11.65
CA PRO A 124 -2.48 0.65 -10.83
C PRO A 124 -1.00 0.65 -11.22
N LEU A 125 -0.11 0.49 -10.24
CA LEU A 125 1.34 0.36 -10.44
C LEU A 125 1.83 -1.07 -10.17
N ALA A 126 0.97 -1.93 -9.63
CA ALA A 126 1.19 -3.36 -9.45
C ALA A 126 -0.14 -4.11 -9.63
N GLY A 127 -0.09 -5.44 -9.72
CA GLY A 127 -1.30 -6.25 -9.85
C GLY A 127 -2.21 -6.18 -8.63
N TYR A 128 -3.50 -6.52 -8.82
CA TYR A 128 -4.49 -6.44 -7.75
C TYR A 128 -4.11 -7.31 -6.55
N PRO A 129 -3.91 -6.73 -5.35
CA PRO A 129 -3.46 -7.48 -4.17
C PRO A 129 -4.62 -8.02 -3.32
N GLY A 130 -5.87 -7.87 -3.76
CA GLY A 130 -7.03 -8.08 -2.90
C GLY A 130 -7.54 -6.77 -2.29
N SER A 131 -8.77 -6.82 -1.76
CA SER A 131 -9.52 -5.59 -1.51
C SER A 131 -9.12 -4.85 -0.23
N ASP A 132 -8.53 -5.59 0.70
CA ASP A 132 -8.11 -5.14 2.02
C ASP A 132 -6.60 -4.91 2.11
N ASN A 133 -5.86 -5.13 1.02
CA ASN A 133 -4.43 -4.87 0.96
C ASN A 133 -4.15 -3.48 0.38
N PRO A 134 -3.07 -2.81 0.82
CA PRO A 134 -2.61 -1.61 0.15
C PRO A 134 -2.24 -1.94 -1.30
N TRP A 135 -2.70 -1.09 -2.23
CA TRP A 135 -2.47 -1.22 -3.66
C TRP A 135 -1.72 0.03 -4.13
N PRO A 136 -0.50 -0.09 -4.68
CA PRO A 136 0.21 1.05 -5.24
C PRO A 136 -0.53 1.58 -6.47
N VAL A 137 -0.86 2.86 -6.45
CA VAL A 137 -1.58 3.54 -7.52
C VAL A 137 -0.96 4.90 -7.83
N ARG A 138 -1.20 5.37 -9.05
CA ARG A 138 -0.92 6.73 -9.50
C ARG A 138 -2.22 7.49 -9.72
N CYS A 139 -2.30 8.70 -9.17
CA CYS A 139 -3.37 9.64 -9.42
C CYS A 139 -3.23 10.18 -10.85
N GLN A 140 -4.19 9.92 -11.73
CA GLN A 140 -4.13 10.42 -13.11
C GLN A 140 -4.45 11.92 -13.23
N LEU A 141 -4.92 12.57 -12.15
CA LEU A 141 -5.25 14.00 -12.17
C LEU A 141 -4.04 14.90 -11.90
N CYS A 142 -3.02 14.40 -11.17
CA CYS A 142 -1.84 15.18 -10.80
C CYS A 142 -0.52 14.41 -10.79
N GLY A 143 -0.53 13.10 -11.08
CA GLY A 143 0.67 12.26 -11.16
C GLY A 143 1.18 11.68 -9.84
N TRP A 144 0.58 12.04 -8.69
CA TRP A 144 0.99 11.51 -7.38
C TRP A 144 0.95 9.97 -7.33
N GLU A 145 1.98 9.34 -6.78
CA GLU A 145 2.05 7.90 -6.54
C GLU A 145 1.99 7.58 -5.05
N GLY A 146 1.27 6.51 -4.69
CA GLY A 146 1.22 6.02 -3.32
C GLY A 146 0.17 4.93 -3.13
N ASN A 147 -0.03 4.51 -1.88
CA ASN A 147 -0.82 3.32 -1.57
C ASN A 147 -2.28 3.65 -1.25
N ARG A 148 -3.21 2.82 -1.78
CA ARG A 148 -4.65 2.90 -1.49
C ARG A 148 -5.27 1.54 -1.32
N TYR A 149 -6.31 1.47 -0.50
CA TYR A 149 -7.12 0.26 -0.36
C TYR A 149 -8.27 0.28 -1.35
N TRP A 150 -8.45 -0.79 -2.13
CA TRP A 150 -9.60 -0.91 -3.05
C TRP A 150 -10.94 -0.78 -2.29
N SER A 151 -11.00 -1.25 -1.05
CA SER A 151 -12.16 -1.07 -0.17
C SER A 151 -12.54 0.38 0.13
N HIS A 152 -11.63 1.34 -0.07
CA HIS A 152 -11.88 2.78 0.05
C HIS A 152 -12.14 3.45 -1.30
N LEU A 153 -11.71 2.83 -2.41
CA LEU A 153 -11.83 3.39 -3.76
C LEU A 153 -13.09 2.94 -4.51
N ARG A 154 -13.79 1.91 -4.05
CA ARG A 154 -14.91 1.29 -4.79
C ARG A 154 -16.29 1.86 -4.53
N GLY A 155 -16.42 2.82 -3.61
CA GLY A 155 -17.73 3.24 -3.09
C GLY A 155 -18.41 2.13 -2.26
N ARG A 156 -19.56 2.42 -1.65
CA ARG A 156 -20.35 1.44 -0.88
C ARG A 156 -21.84 1.73 -1.02
N ASN A 157 -22.65 0.68 -1.07
CA ASN A 157 -24.12 0.75 -1.09
C ASN A 157 -24.66 1.70 -2.18
N GLY A 158 -24.11 1.61 -3.40
CA GLY A 158 -24.51 2.45 -4.53
C GLY A 158 -23.93 3.87 -4.53
N ASN A 159 -23.25 4.30 -3.47
CA ASN A 159 -22.62 5.61 -3.40
C ASN A 159 -21.19 5.59 -3.96
N PRO A 160 -20.74 6.65 -4.64
CA PRO A 160 -19.35 6.81 -5.03
C PRO A 160 -18.42 6.88 -3.80
N PRO A 161 -17.12 6.56 -3.95
CA PRO A 161 -16.12 6.76 -2.89
C PRO A 161 -15.97 8.25 -2.56
N SER A 162 -15.23 8.58 -1.50
CA SER A 162 -14.90 9.99 -1.21
C SER A 162 -14.19 10.65 -2.40
N PRO A 163 -14.51 11.92 -2.74
CA PRO A 163 -13.76 12.70 -3.74
C PRO A 163 -12.38 13.13 -3.23
N TYR A 164 -12.11 13.03 -1.93
CA TYR A 164 -10.77 13.25 -1.41
C TYR A 164 -9.79 12.20 -1.96
N ARG A 165 -8.77 12.69 -2.68
CA ARG A 165 -7.72 11.86 -3.24
C ARG A 165 -6.58 11.72 -2.25
N HIS A 166 -5.63 12.62 -2.20
CA HIS A 166 -4.48 12.59 -1.28
C HIS A 166 -4.11 14.02 -0.84
N PRO A 167 -3.24 14.21 0.17
CA PRO A 167 -2.75 15.55 0.53
C PRO A 167 -2.13 16.24 -0.67
N GLY A 168 -2.46 17.52 -0.89
CA GLY A 168 -1.96 18.32 -2.01
C GLY A 168 -2.59 18.01 -3.37
N CYS A 169 -3.65 17.20 -3.44
CA CYS A 169 -4.41 17.01 -4.68
C CYS A 169 -5.35 18.20 -4.95
N ILE A 170 -5.95 18.21 -6.14
CA ILE A 170 -7.04 19.13 -6.47
C ILE A 170 -8.22 18.95 -5.50
N ASP A 171 -8.99 20.01 -5.29
CA ASP A 171 -10.14 20.02 -4.38
C ASP A 171 -11.28 19.12 -4.83
N ALA A 172 -12.16 18.77 -3.89
CA ALA A 172 -13.23 17.80 -4.09
C ALA A 172 -14.23 18.20 -5.19
N ASP A 173 -14.47 19.49 -5.40
CA ASP A 173 -15.43 19.96 -6.40
C ASP A 173 -14.86 19.80 -7.80
N LYS A 174 -13.57 20.12 -7.99
CA LYS A 174 -12.87 19.81 -9.23
C LYS A 174 -12.83 18.31 -9.50
N VAL A 175 -12.60 17.47 -8.48
CA VAL A 175 -12.64 16.01 -8.66
C VAL A 175 -13.99 15.56 -9.19
N ARG A 176 -15.09 16.01 -8.58
CA ARG A 176 -16.45 15.66 -9.02
C ARG A 176 -16.75 16.17 -10.43
N ALA A 177 -16.23 17.34 -10.79
CA ALA A 177 -16.41 17.92 -12.12
C ALA A 177 -15.67 17.13 -13.22
N VAL A 178 -14.46 16.64 -12.96
CA VAL A 178 -13.62 15.99 -13.98
C VAL A 178 -13.79 14.47 -14.06
N ILE A 179 -14.43 13.84 -13.07
CA ILE A 179 -14.64 12.39 -13.02
C ILE A 179 -16.14 12.09 -13.19
N PRO A 180 -16.58 11.59 -14.38
CA PRO A 180 -17.99 11.30 -14.65
C PRO A 180 -18.63 10.26 -13.71
N ALA A 181 -17.83 9.41 -13.07
CA ALA A 181 -18.34 8.43 -12.13
C ALA A 181 -18.98 9.07 -10.87
N TYR A 182 -18.64 10.32 -10.52
CA TYR A 182 -19.26 11.02 -9.37
C TYR A 182 -20.64 11.59 -9.66
N THR A 183 -20.98 11.84 -10.93
CA THR A 183 -22.29 12.40 -11.31
C THR A 183 -23.34 11.31 -11.51
N ARG A 184 -22.90 10.04 -11.59
CA ARG A 184 -23.76 8.85 -11.66
C ARG A 184 -24.14 8.35 -10.25
N SER A 185 -24.81 9.18 -9.45
CA SER A 185 -25.60 8.66 -8.33
C SER A 185 -27.05 8.59 -8.77
N PRO A 186 -27.74 7.44 -8.67
CA PRO A 186 -29.19 7.40 -8.89
C PRO A 186 -29.85 8.27 -7.80
N GLN A 187 -30.62 9.26 -8.24
CA GLN A 187 -31.65 9.84 -7.39
C GLN A 187 -32.63 8.70 -7.05
N ASN A 188 -32.76 8.40 -5.77
CA ASN A 188 -33.90 7.67 -5.24
C ASN A 188 -34.34 8.38 -3.97
#